data_AF-A0A7J8EX15-F1
#
_entry.id   AF-A0A7J8EX15-F1
#
_cell.length_a   1.000
_cell.length_b   1.000
_cell.length_c   1.000
_cell.angle_alpha   90.00
_cell.angle_beta   90.00
_cell.angle_gamma   90.00
#
_symmetry.space_group_name_H-M   'P 1'
#
loop_
_entity.id
_entity.type
_entity.pdbx_description
1 polymer ?
#
loop_
_entity_poly.entity_id
_entity_poly.type
_entity_poly.pdbx_seq_one_letter_code
_entity_poly.pdbx_strand_id
1 'polypeptide(L)'
;MVSCLKLFLLNSDLPLDTGLENEKTPKIILAEMLGDMIWEDLSECLIKNCLVYSIPTNSSKLQQYEEIIQSTEEFENALKEMRFLKGDTTDLLKYAHNINSHFANKKCQDVIVAARNLMTSEIHNTVKITPDSKISVPDLPTPDEDNKLQVQKISVTQYNEMVNLQPENTLDRHSFSLPTCRVSESVKKLMELAYQTLLEATTSSDQCAVQLFYSVRNIFHLFHDVVPTYHK
;
A
#
# COMPACT_ATOMS: atom_id res chain seq x y z
N MET A 1 26.12 -1.67 -8.40
CA MET A 1 26.58 -1.16 -7.10
C MET A 1 27.31 -2.24 -6.30
N VAL A 2 26.71 -3.42 -6.11
CA VAL A 2 27.34 -4.59 -5.46
C VAL A 2 28.68 -4.97 -6.10
N SER A 3 28.77 -5.01 -7.43
CA SER A 3 30.02 -5.33 -8.13
C SER A 3 31.12 -4.29 -7.91
N CYS A 4 30.77 -3.01 -7.73
CA CYS A 4 31.75 -1.95 -7.47
C CYS A 4 32.25 -1.98 -6.03
N LEU A 5 31.37 -2.25 -5.06
CA LEU A 5 31.76 -2.42 -3.66
C LEU A 5 32.58 -3.70 -3.47
N LYS A 6 32.22 -4.79 -4.17
CA LYS A 6 32.96 -6.04 -4.21
C LYS A 6 34.35 -5.84 -4.84
N LEU A 7 34.47 -5.03 -5.90
CA LEU A 7 35.77 -4.64 -6.45
C LEU A 7 36.58 -3.77 -5.47
N PHE A 8 35.94 -2.85 -4.77
CA PHE A 8 36.59 -1.95 -3.81
C PHE A 8 37.12 -2.73 -2.59
N LEU A 9 36.35 -3.70 -2.10
CA LEU A 9 36.73 -4.58 -0.99
C LEU A 9 37.79 -5.61 -1.40
N LEU A 10 37.68 -6.24 -2.58
CA LEU A 10 38.73 -7.13 -3.10
C LEU A 10 40.05 -6.39 -3.39
N ASN A 11 39.99 -5.14 -3.84
CA ASN A 11 41.19 -4.32 -4.04
C ASN A 11 41.77 -3.75 -2.73
N SER A 12 41.07 -3.92 -1.61
CA SER A 12 41.55 -3.52 -0.27
C SER A 12 42.33 -4.63 0.45
N ASP A 13 42.51 -5.81 -0.17
CA ASP A 13 43.47 -6.84 0.28
C ASP A 13 44.91 -6.35 0.01
N LEU A 14 45.33 -5.34 0.76
CA LEU A 14 46.71 -4.88 0.82
C LEU A 14 47.51 -5.93 1.62
N PRO A 15 48.57 -6.54 1.06
CA PRO A 15 49.41 -7.45 1.82
C PRO A 15 50.22 -6.60 2.81
N LEU A 16 49.80 -6.57 4.06
CA LEU A 16 50.65 -6.10 5.15
C LEU A 16 51.69 -7.18 5.44
N ASP A 17 52.77 -7.16 4.65
CA ASP A 17 54.04 -7.74 5.07
C ASP A 17 54.66 -6.82 6.12
N THR A 18 54.56 -7.24 7.39
CA THR A 18 55.56 -6.89 8.39
C THR A 18 55.79 -8.12 9.25
N GLY A 19 56.89 -8.81 8.98
CA GLY A 19 57.39 -9.85 9.85
C GLY A 19 57.77 -9.28 11.22
N LEU A 20 57.23 -9.85 12.29
CA LEU A 20 57.99 -10.56 13.31
C LEU A 20 57.02 -11.21 14.32
N GLU A 21 57.40 -12.42 14.70
CA GLU A 21 56.91 -13.34 15.72
C GLU A 21 55.93 -12.85 16.81
N ASN A 22 54.86 -13.64 16.94
CA ASN A 22 54.34 -14.21 18.19
C ASN A 22 53.66 -13.26 19.20
N GLU A 23 52.37 -12.99 19.01
CA GLU A 23 51.39 -12.92 20.11
C GLU A 23 49.95 -12.97 19.55
N LYS A 24 49.01 -13.54 20.32
CA LYS A 24 47.59 -13.67 19.97
C LYS A 24 46.91 -12.30 19.86
N THR A 25 47.09 -11.60 18.75
CA THR A 25 46.21 -10.48 18.39
C THR A 25 44.90 -11.06 17.84
N PRO A 26 43.71 -10.65 18.33
CA PRO A 26 42.49 -11.03 17.66
C PRO A 26 42.60 -10.45 16.25
N LYS A 27 42.42 -11.28 15.21
CA LYS A 27 42.25 -10.77 13.84
C LYS A 27 40.99 -9.91 13.85
N ILE A 28 41.15 -8.62 14.12
CA ILE A 28 40.13 -7.62 13.88
C ILE A 28 40.07 -7.53 12.36
N ILE A 29 39.04 -8.12 11.78
CA ILE A 29 38.85 -8.13 10.33
C ILE A 29 38.48 -6.69 9.97
N LEU A 30 39.34 -5.96 9.26
CA LEU A 30 39.15 -4.55 8.92
C LEU A 30 37.74 -4.24 8.37
N ALA A 31 37.14 -5.20 7.65
CA ALA A 31 35.76 -5.12 7.15
C ALA A 31 34.71 -4.98 8.27
N GLU A 32 34.91 -5.62 9.42
CA GLU A 32 34.01 -5.50 10.58
C GLU A 32 34.06 -4.08 11.18
N MET A 33 35.26 -3.48 11.33
CA MET A 33 35.39 -2.12 11.84
C MET A 33 34.83 -1.08 10.87
N LEU A 34 35.08 -1.28 9.57
CA LEU A 34 34.57 -0.40 8.54
C LEU A 34 33.03 -0.48 8.50
N GLY A 35 32.48 -1.70 8.57
CA GLY A 35 31.04 -1.93 8.64
C GLY A 35 30.38 -1.25 9.83
N ASP A 36 30.94 -1.40 11.04
CA ASP A 36 30.45 -0.75 12.25
C ASP A 36 30.47 0.79 12.14
N MET A 37 31.36 1.37 11.32
CA MET A 37 31.50 2.82 11.16
C MET A 37 30.61 3.41 10.06
N ILE A 38 30.40 2.70 8.95
CA ILE A 38 29.73 3.29 7.77
C ILE A 38 28.35 2.72 7.47
N TRP A 39 27.97 1.57 8.06
CA TRP A 39 26.74 0.88 7.66
C TRP A 39 25.47 1.68 7.94
N GLU A 40 25.41 2.38 9.08
CA GLU A 40 24.24 3.20 9.44
C GLU A 40 23.98 4.27 8.37
N ASP A 41 24.98 5.11 8.08
CA ASP A 41 24.90 6.15 7.05
C ASP A 41 24.66 5.58 5.65
N LEU A 42 25.32 4.47 5.31
CA LEU A 42 25.15 3.81 4.01
C LEU A 42 23.73 3.28 3.84
N SER A 43 23.19 2.61 4.87
CA SER A 43 21.84 2.06 4.85
C SER A 43 20.80 3.18 4.72
N GLU A 44 20.97 4.28 5.45
CA GLU A 44 20.10 5.45 5.34
C GLU A 44 20.16 6.08 3.95
N CYS A 45 21.37 6.19 3.37
CA CYS A 45 21.56 6.71 2.02
C CYS A 45 20.89 5.83 0.96
N LEU A 46 21.02 4.50 1.07
CA LEU A 46 20.37 3.55 0.17
C LEU A 46 18.85 3.60 0.29
N ILE A 47 18.31 3.72 1.50
CA ILE A 47 16.87 3.87 1.72
C ILE A 47 16.38 5.15 1.04
N LYS A 48 16.97 6.30 1.39
CA LYS A 48 16.51 7.61 0.93
C LYS A 48 16.69 7.82 -0.57
N ASN A 49 17.82 7.40 -1.13
CA ASN A 49 18.18 7.70 -2.52
C ASN A 49 17.89 6.57 -3.50
N CYS A 50 17.57 5.36 -3.02
CA CYS A 50 17.22 4.23 -3.89
C CYS A 50 15.83 3.68 -3.56
N LEU A 51 15.65 3.12 -2.35
CA LEU A 51 14.43 2.36 -2.05
C LEU A 51 13.15 3.21 -1.98
N VAL A 52 13.23 4.47 -1.53
CA VAL A 52 12.08 5.40 -1.53
C VAL A 52 11.56 5.66 -2.96
N TYR A 53 12.47 5.81 -3.93
CA TYR A 53 12.10 6.12 -5.31
C TYR A 53 11.63 4.89 -6.09
N SER A 54 12.01 3.68 -5.67
CA SER A 54 11.52 2.45 -6.28
C SER A 54 10.08 2.09 -5.88
N ILE A 55 9.51 2.71 -4.84
CA ILE A 55 8.15 2.39 -4.39
C ILE A 55 7.15 2.62 -5.54
N PRO A 56 6.44 1.59 -6.01
CA PRO A 56 5.52 1.70 -7.13
C PRO A 56 4.35 2.63 -6.82
N THR A 57 3.72 3.19 -7.85
CA THR A 57 2.51 4.02 -7.71
C THR A 57 1.21 3.22 -7.91
N ASN A 58 1.30 1.98 -8.41
CA ASN A 58 0.17 1.14 -8.77
C ASN A 58 0.33 -0.26 -8.15
N SER A 59 -0.73 -0.83 -7.59
CA SER A 59 -0.72 -2.16 -6.95
C SER A 59 -0.20 -3.27 -7.88
N SER A 60 -0.48 -3.18 -9.19
CA SER A 60 0.02 -4.15 -10.19
C SER A 60 1.54 -4.20 -10.34
N LYS A 61 2.26 -3.13 -9.96
CA LYS A 61 3.73 -3.08 -9.98
C LYS A 61 4.35 -3.46 -8.64
N LEU A 62 3.54 -3.68 -7.61
CA LEU A 62 4.02 -4.11 -6.30
C LEU A 62 4.61 -5.51 -6.35
N GLN A 63 4.07 -6.41 -7.18
CA GLN A 63 4.65 -7.74 -7.42
C GLN A 63 6.07 -7.67 -7.98
N GLN A 64 6.37 -6.67 -8.81
CA GLN A 64 7.72 -6.47 -9.37
C GLN A 64 8.71 -5.98 -8.30
N TYR A 65 8.22 -5.45 -7.18
CA TYR A 65 9.07 -5.03 -6.08
C TYR A 65 9.68 -6.21 -5.31
N GLU A 66 9.12 -7.42 -5.47
CA GLU A 66 9.70 -8.63 -4.90
C GLU A 66 11.16 -8.84 -5.37
N GLU A 67 11.46 -8.50 -6.63
CA GLU A 67 12.82 -8.54 -7.18
C GLU A 67 13.78 -7.59 -6.43
N ILE A 68 13.28 -6.47 -5.94
CA ILE A 68 14.05 -5.47 -5.19
C ILE A 68 14.30 -5.97 -3.76
N ILE A 69 13.30 -6.61 -3.14
CA ILE A 69 13.46 -7.27 -1.83
C ILE A 69 14.54 -8.35 -1.95
N GLN A 70 14.42 -9.23 -2.93
CA GLN A 70 15.39 -10.30 -3.19
C GLN A 70 16.80 -9.77 -3.44
N SER A 71 16.92 -8.73 -4.29
CA SER A 71 18.22 -8.09 -4.55
C SER A 71 18.83 -7.44 -3.30
N THR A 72 17.98 -6.93 -2.39
CA THR A 72 18.42 -6.34 -1.11
C THR A 72 18.89 -7.42 -0.14
N GLU A 73 18.18 -8.55 -0.07
CA GLU A 73 18.58 -9.73 0.71
C GLU A 73 19.93 -10.29 0.23
N GLU A 74 20.09 -10.47 -1.08
CA GLU A 74 21.35 -10.95 -1.66
C GLU A 74 22.51 -9.99 -1.38
N PHE A 75 22.27 -8.69 -1.47
CA PHE A 75 23.26 -7.67 -1.12
C PHE A 75 23.68 -7.77 0.35
N GLU A 76 22.73 -7.85 1.28
CA GLU A 76 23.06 -7.97 2.70
C GLU A 76 23.71 -9.30 3.05
N ASN A 77 23.30 -10.40 2.43
CA ASN A 77 23.94 -11.70 2.62
C ASN A 77 25.40 -11.68 2.16
N ALA A 78 25.69 -11.05 1.01
CA ALA A 78 27.07 -10.87 0.56
C ALA A 78 27.90 -10.03 1.55
N LEU A 79 27.31 -9.01 2.18
CA LEU A 79 28.00 -8.22 3.21
C LEU A 79 28.22 -9.01 4.51
N LYS A 80 27.27 -9.87 4.91
CA LYS A 80 27.42 -10.78 6.05
C LYS A 80 28.51 -11.83 5.80
N GLU A 81 28.60 -12.40 4.60
CA GLU A 81 29.67 -13.33 4.21
C GLU A 81 31.06 -12.67 4.34
N MET A 82 31.16 -11.38 4.02
CA MET A 82 32.38 -10.59 4.18
C MET A 82 32.64 -10.13 5.63
N ARG A 83 31.78 -10.54 6.59
CA ARG A 83 31.75 -10.05 7.98
C ARG A 83 31.63 -8.53 8.11
N PHE A 84 31.10 -7.87 7.09
CA PHE A 84 30.83 -6.45 7.14
C PHE A 84 29.64 -6.13 8.05
N LEU A 85 28.69 -7.07 8.18
CA LEU A 85 27.52 -6.97 9.04
C LEU A 85 27.54 -8.06 10.10
N LYS A 86 27.26 -7.69 11.35
CA LYS A 86 27.23 -8.60 12.51
C LYS A 86 25.82 -9.01 12.95
N GLY A 87 24.78 -8.35 12.44
CA GLY A 87 23.38 -8.55 12.85
C GLY A 87 22.54 -9.32 11.83
N ASP A 88 21.52 -10.01 12.32
CA ASP A 88 20.61 -10.81 11.48
C ASP A 88 19.63 -9.96 10.67
N THR A 89 19.19 -8.83 11.22
CA THR A 89 18.24 -7.90 10.57
C THR A 89 18.76 -6.47 10.60
N THR A 90 18.92 -5.85 9.43
CA THR A 90 19.31 -4.44 9.31
C THR A 90 18.10 -3.55 9.01
N ASP A 91 18.27 -2.25 9.15
CA ASP A 91 17.19 -1.30 8.84
C ASP A 91 16.89 -1.21 7.34
N LEU A 92 17.86 -1.55 6.49
CA LEU A 92 17.69 -1.64 5.04
C LEU A 92 16.74 -2.78 4.67
N LEU A 93 16.96 -3.99 5.19
CA LEU A 93 16.08 -5.13 4.94
C LEU A 93 14.70 -4.95 5.58
N LYS A 94 14.63 -4.41 6.80
CA LYS A 94 13.33 -4.06 7.44
C LYS A 94 12.53 -3.10 6.57
N TYR A 95 13.19 -2.09 5.99
CA TYR A 95 12.53 -1.15 5.09
C TYR A 95 12.03 -1.83 3.82
N ALA A 96 12.86 -2.68 3.19
CA ALA A 96 12.49 -3.41 1.98
C ALA A 96 11.29 -4.33 2.21
N HIS A 97 11.24 -5.09 3.32
CA HIS A 97 10.10 -5.94 3.66
C HIS A 97 8.82 -5.16 3.99
N ASN A 98 8.94 -3.93 4.51
CA ASN A 98 7.78 -3.09 4.84
C ASN A 98 7.25 -2.29 3.64
N ILE A 99 7.57 -2.71 2.41
CA ILE A 99 7.14 -2.02 1.20
C ILE A 99 5.62 -1.88 1.10
N ASN A 100 4.86 -2.88 1.55
CA ASN A 100 3.40 -2.84 1.56
C ASN A 100 2.86 -1.64 2.34
N SER A 101 3.47 -1.33 3.50
CA SER A 101 3.08 -0.16 4.28
C SER A 101 3.48 1.14 3.61
N HIS A 102 4.69 1.21 3.04
CA HIS A 102 5.16 2.40 2.34
C HIS A 102 4.31 2.71 1.10
N PHE A 103 3.97 1.67 0.33
CA PHE A 103 3.06 1.74 -0.81
C PHE A 103 1.68 2.24 -0.38
N ALA A 104 1.08 1.60 0.62
CA ALA A 104 -0.26 1.94 1.09
C ALA A 104 -0.33 3.39 1.62
N ASN A 105 0.68 3.82 2.38
CA ASN A 105 0.79 5.21 2.87
C ASN A 105 0.87 6.22 1.71
N LYS A 106 1.77 5.98 0.74
CA LYS A 106 1.93 6.85 -0.43
C LYS A 106 0.65 6.91 -1.26
N LYS A 107 0.02 5.76 -1.50
CA LYS A 107 -1.23 5.66 -2.24
C LYS A 107 -2.36 6.42 -1.54
N CYS A 108 -2.49 6.28 -0.23
CA CYS A 108 -3.47 7.04 0.55
C CYS A 108 -3.22 8.55 0.43
N GLN A 109 -1.97 9.00 0.48
CA GLN A 109 -1.63 10.42 0.27
C GLN A 109 -2.03 10.91 -1.13
N ASP A 110 -1.69 10.16 -2.17
CA ASP A 110 -2.03 10.52 -3.56
C ASP A 110 -3.55 10.62 -3.77
N VAL A 111 -4.30 9.67 -3.23
CA VAL A 111 -5.76 9.66 -3.26
C VAL A 111 -6.35 10.88 -2.54
N ILE A 112 -5.84 11.22 -1.35
CA ILE A 112 -6.32 12.39 -0.59
C ILE A 112 -5.99 13.71 -1.33
N VAL A 113 -4.81 13.81 -1.93
CA VAL A 113 -4.43 14.98 -2.74
C VAL A 113 -5.35 15.13 -3.95
N ALA A 114 -5.59 14.04 -4.69
CA ALA A 114 -6.50 14.04 -5.83
C ALA A 114 -7.93 14.42 -5.40
N ALA A 115 -8.40 13.89 -4.27
CA ALA A 115 -9.70 14.22 -3.71
C ALA A 115 -9.84 15.71 -3.37
N ARG A 116 -8.82 16.31 -2.72
CA ARG A 116 -8.81 17.76 -2.44
C ARG A 116 -8.90 18.59 -3.71
N ASN A 117 -8.10 18.26 -4.72
CA ASN A 117 -8.11 18.99 -5.99
C ASN A 117 -9.51 18.96 -6.63
N LEU A 118 -10.20 17.83 -6.56
CA LEU A 118 -11.58 17.71 -7.05
C LEU A 118 -12.56 18.53 -6.21
N MET A 119 -12.44 18.50 -4.88
CA MET A 119 -13.31 19.27 -3.98
C MET A 119 -13.18 20.79 -4.18
N THR A 120 -11.99 21.28 -4.51
CA THR A 120 -11.72 22.71 -4.77
C THR A 120 -11.85 23.10 -6.26
N SER A 121 -12.22 22.16 -7.13
CA SER A 121 -12.49 22.43 -8.55
C SER A 121 -13.86 23.05 -8.76
N GLU A 122 -14.07 23.71 -9.91
CA GLU A 122 -15.34 24.34 -10.27
C GLU A 122 -16.54 23.37 -10.20
N ILE A 123 -17.62 23.80 -9.55
CA ILE A 123 -18.83 22.98 -9.30
C ILE A 123 -20.00 23.29 -10.24
N HIS A 124 -19.90 24.34 -11.06
CA HIS A 124 -20.99 24.79 -11.92
C HIS A 124 -21.20 23.90 -13.15
N ASN A 125 -20.15 23.21 -13.59
CA ASN A 125 -20.26 22.21 -14.64
C ASN A 125 -20.92 20.93 -14.08
N THR A 126 -22.10 20.60 -14.60
CA THR A 126 -22.94 19.52 -14.08
C THR A 126 -23.24 18.47 -15.13
N VAL A 127 -23.37 17.22 -14.68
CA VAL A 127 -23.75 16.06 -15.47
C VAL A 127 -25.08 15.51 -15.00
N LYS A 128 -25.89 15.00 -15.94
CA LYS A 128 -27.18 14.37 -15.64
C LYS A 128 -26.95 12.93 -15.19
N ILE A 129 -27.54 12.56 -14.05
CA ILE A 129 -27.58 11.20 -13.53
C ILE A 129 -29.02 10.71 -13.60
N THR A 130 -29.21 9.50 -14.09
CA THR A 130 -30.50 8.79 -14.16
C THR A 130 -30.44 7.53 -13.31
N PRO A 131 -31.58 6.93 -12.93
CA PRO A 131 -31.61 5.64 -12.21
C PRO A 131 -30.85 4.51 -12.92
N ASP A 132 -30.80 4.57 -14.26
CA ASP A 132 -30.09 3.60 -15.09
C ASP A 132 -28.61 3.94 -15.34
N SER A 133 -28.14 5.08 -14.80
CA SER A 133 -26.74 5.49 -14.93
C SER A 133 -25.86 4.53 -14.15
N LYS A 134 -25.32 3.54 -14.84
CA LYS A 134 -24.27 2.68 -14.29
C LYS A 134 -23.02 3.53 -14.07
N ILE A 135 -22.72 3.84 -12.82
CA ILE A 135 -21.31 3.95 -12.45
C ILE A 135 -20.74 2.55 -12.72
N SER A 136 -19.58 2.44 -13.38
CA SER A 136 -18.89 1.15 -13.55
C SER A 136 -18.40 0.68 -12.19
N VAL A 137 -19.32 0.19 -11.37
CA VAL A 137 -19.03 -0.49 -10.12
C VAL A 137 -18.82 -1.95 -10.50
N PRO A 138 -17.70 -2.57 -10.10
CA PRO A 138 -17.51 -4.01 -10.23
C PRO A 138 -18.69 -4.75 -9.60
N ASP A 139 -19.18 -5.78 -10.28
CA ASP A 139 -20.22 -6.64 -9.71
C ASP A 139 -19.70 -7.21 -8.39
N LEU A 140 -20.51 -7.11 -7.33
CA LEU A 140 -20.21 -7.75 -6.07
C LEU A 140 -20.09 -9.26 -6.31
N PRO A 141 -19.12 -9.95 -5.70
CA PRO A 141 -19.09 -11.40 -5.76
C PRO A 141 -20.41 -11.95 -5.27
N THR A 142 -21.08 -12.75 -6.11
CA THR A 142 -22.33 -13.41 -5.75
C THR A 142 -22.06 -14.34 -4.58
N PRO A 143 -22.90 -14.32 -3.53
CA PRO A 143 -22.74 -15.22 -2.40
C PRO A 143 -23.19 -16.64 -2.78
N ASP A 144 -22.35 -17.36 -3.53
CA ASP A 144 -22.52 -18.79 -3.76
C ASP A 144 -21.27 -19.55 -3.26
N GLU A 145 -21.51 -20.35 -2.20
CA GLU A 145 -20.93 -21.67 -1.92
C GLU A 145 -19.40 -21.80 -1.72
N ASP A 146 -18.74 -20.97 -0.90
CA ASP A 146 -17.65 -21.44 -0.01
C ASP A 146 -17.14 -20.34 0.94
N ASN A 147 -17.81 -20.17 2.09
CA ASN A 147 -17.15 -19.87 3.36
C ASN A 147 -18.20 -19.73 4.46
N LYS A 148 -18.21 -20.70 5.38
CA LYS A 148 -18.99 -20.65 6.62
C LYS A 148 -18.45 -19.55 7.54
N LEU A 149 -18.88 -18.31 7.36
CA LEU A 149 -18.86 -17.33 8.43
C LEU A 149 -20.24 -17.33 9.09
N GLN A 150 -20.30 -17.94 10.27
CA GLN A 150 -21.50 -17.99 11.11
C GLN A 150 -21.85 -16.57 11.57
N VAL A 151 -22.77 -15.91 10.86
CA VAL A 151 -23.52 -14.80 11.44
C VAL A 151 -24.58 -15.42 12.36
N GLN A 152 -24.45 -15.15 13.65
CA GLN A 152 -25.35 -15.62 14.69
C GLN A 152 -26.79 -15.22 14.39
N LYS A 153 -27.63 -16.25 14.19
CA LYS A 153 -29.09 -16.16 14.18
C LYS A 153 -29.55 -15.83 15.61
N ILE A 154 -30.13 -14.65 15.80
CA ILE A 154 -30.99 -14.37 16.95
C ILE A 154 -32.45 -14.47 16.50
N SER A 155 -33.24 -15.04 17.40
CA SER A 155 -34.43 -15.85 17.19
C SER A 155 -35.71 -15.12 16.81
N VAL A 156 -36.41 -15.77 15.87
CA VAL A 156 -37.86 -15.91 15.64
C VAL A 156 -38.79 -15.44 16.77
N THR A 157 -39.86 -14.73 16.41
CA THR A 157 -41.19 -14.98 17.00
C THR A 157 -42.21 -15.14 15.85
N GLN A 158 -43.00 -16.20 15.97
CA GLN A 158 -43.89 -16.80 14.96
C GLN A 158 -45.21 -16.02 14.80
N TYR A 159 -45.75 -15.98 13.58
CA TYR A 159 -47.18 -16.23 13.32
C TYR A 159 -47.30 -17.01 12.00
N ASN A 160 -47.98 -18.16 12.09
CA ASN A 160 -48.44 -18.95 10.95
C ASN A 160 -49.66 -18.25 10.33
N GLU A 161 -49.65 -17.99 9.03
CA GLU A 161 -50.81 -18.21 8.17
C GLU A 161 -50.41 -18.22 6.70
N MET A 162 -51.00 -19.17 5.97
CA MET A 162 -50.65 -19.55 4.62
C MET A 162 -51.19 -18.51 3.62
N VAL A 163 -50.34 -17.57 3.21
CA VAL A 163 -50.52 -16.77 1.99
C VAL A 163 -49.28 -16.94 1.14
N ASN A 164 -49.46 -17.37 -0.12
CA ASN A 164 -48.41 -17.39 -1.12
C ASN A 164 -48.06 -15.94 -1.48
N LEU A 165 -47.19 -15.34 -0.66
CA LEU A 165 -46.53 -14.08 -0.95
C LEU A 165 -45.16 -14.46 -1.51
N GLN A 166 -44.79 -13.84 -2.64
CA GLN A 166 -43.40 -13.80 -3.08
C GLN A 166 -42.50 -13.41 -1.90
N PRO A 167 -41.20 -13.77 -1.88
CA PRO A 167 -40.33 -13.38 -0.79
C PRO A 167 -40.41 -11.87 -0.57
N GLU A 168 -41.18 -11.42 0.42
CA GLU A 168 -41.50 -10.01 0.72
C GLU A 168 -40.29 -9.21 1.20
N ASN A 169 -39.10 -9.78 1.06
CA ASN A 169 -37.83 -9.23 1.51
C ASN A 169 -36.96 -8.74 0.34
N THR A 170 -37.43 -8.84 -0.91
CA THR A 170 -36.68 -8.29 -2.06
C THR A 170 -37.10 -6.85 -2.29
N LEU A 171 -36.26 -5.93 -1.82
CA LEU A 171 -36.35 -4.52 -2.20
C LEU A 171 -36.30 -4.39 -3.72
N ASP A 172 -37.13 -3.51 -4.27
CA ASP A 172 -37.08 -3.17 -5.69
C ASP A 172 -35.67 -2.70 -6.07
N ARG A 173 -35.21 -3.00 -7.29
CA ARG A 173 -33.88 -2.66 -7.79
C ARG A 173 -33.58 -1.16 -7.68
N HIS A 174 -34.61 -0.32 -7.68
CA HIS A 174 -34.51 1.13 -7.62
C HIS A 174 -34.78 1.71 -6.22
N SER A 175 -34.92 0.89 -5.18
CA SER A 175 -35.22 1.35 -3.81
C SER A 175 -34.18 2.34 -3.26
N PHE A 176 -32.93 2.26 -3.73
CA PHE A 176 -31.85 3.17 -3.37
C PHE A 176 -31.38 4.06 -4.55
N SER A 177 -32.12 4.05 -5.67
CA SER A 177 -31.80 4.90 -6.81
C SER A 177 -32.27 6.33 -6.54
N LEU A 178 -31.40 7.29 -6.80
CA LEU A 178 -31.80 8.68 -6.83
C LEU A 178 -32.71 8.94 -8.05
N PRO A 179 -33.69 9.85 -7.94
CA PRO A 179 -34.39 10.33 -9.12
C PRO A 179 -33.40 11.01 -10.06
N THR A 180 -33.82 11.21 -11.31
CA THR A 180 -32.98 11.92 -12.28
C THR A 180 -32.57 13.29 -11.74
N CYS A 181 -31.28 13.53 -11.59
CA CYS A 181 -30.73 14.74 -11.00
C CYS A 181 -29.48 15.22 -11.74
N ARG A 182 -28.98 16.42 -11.38
CA ARG A 182 -27.71 16.93 -11.88
C ARG A 182 -26.72 17.04 -10.73
N VAL A 183 -25.52 16.52 -10.94
CA VAL A 183 -24.41 16.61 -10.00
C VAL A 183 -23.22 17.28 -10.66
N SER A 184 -22.36 17.93 -9.91
CA SER A 184 -21.14 18.54 -10.45
C SER A 184 -20.21 17.47 -11.03
N GLU A 185 -19.53 17.78 -12.13
CA GLU A 185 -18.57 16.85 -12.75
C GLU A 185 -17.43 16.49 -11.80
N SER A 186 -17.00 17.44 -10.96
CA SER A 186 -16.01 17.22 -9.90
C SER A 186 -16.45 16.16 -8.89
N VAL A 187 -17.73 16.18 -8.47
CA VAL A 187 -18.31 15.19 -7.55
C VAL A 187 -18.40 13.82 -8.21
N LYS A 188 -18.78 13.75 -9.49
CA LYS A 188 -18.77 12.48 -10.23
C LYS A 188 -17.37 11.86 -10.27
N LYS A 189 -16.34 12.66 -10.60
CA LYS A 189 -14.94 12.21 -10.60
C LYS A 189 -14.46 11.81 -9.21
N LEU A 190 -14.92 12.51 -8.16
CA LEU A 190 -14.58 12.17 -6.78
C LEU A 190 -15.16 10.80 -6.38
N MET A 191 -16.39 10.51 -6.80
CA MET A 191 -17.01 9.21 -6.58
C MET A 191 -16.28 8.10 -7.35
N GLU A 192 -15.87 8.37 -8.59
CA GLU A 192 -15.07 7.44 -9.39
C GLU A 192 -13.71 7.15 -8.74
N LEU A 193 -13.02 8.17 -8.21
CA LEU A 193 -11.79 8.00 -7.45
C LEU A 193 -12.00 7.10 -6.21
N ALA A 194 -13.09 7.30 -5.47
CA ALA A 194 -13.44 6.46 -4.32
C ALA A 194 -13.67 5.00 -4.73
N TYR A 195 -14.45 4.76 -5.79
CA TYR A 195 -14.70 3.42 -6.30
C TYR A 195 -13.43 2.72 -6.80
N GLN A 196 -12.59 3.40 -7.57
CA GLN A 196 -11.33 2.83 -8.04
C GLN A 196 -10.40 2.49 -6.87
N THR A 197 -10.37 3.33 -5.84
CA THR A 197 -9.58 3.07 -4.63
C THR A 197 -10.10 1.86 -3.85
N LEU A 198 -11.43 1.70 -3.75
CA LEU A 198 -12.04 0.52 -3.12
C LEU A 198 -11.82 -0.75 -3.94
N LEU A 199 -11.88 -0.67 -5.26
CA LEU A 199 -11.57 -1.80 -6.15
C LEU A 199 -10.10 -2.23 -6.04
N GLU A 200 -9.18 -1.27 -5.95
CA GLU A 200 -7.77 -1.59 -5.70
C GLU A 200 -7.58 -2.24 -4.32
N ALA A 201 -8.38 -1.85 -3.33
CA ALA A 201 -8.36 -2.48 -2.00
C ALA A 201 -8.75 -3.97 -2.04
N THR A 202 -9.68 -4.39 -2.92
CA THR A 202 -10.09 -5.81 -3.00
C THR A 202 -9.03 -6.73 -3.62
N THR A 203 -8.02 -6.15 -4.28
CA THR A 203 -6.93 -6.88 -4.94
C THR A 203 -5.57 -6.67 -4.26
N SER A 204 -5.54 -5.92 -3.16
CA SER A 204 -4.32 -5.58 -2.41
C SER A 204 -4.14 -6.46 -1.18
N SER A 205 -2.95 -6.42 -0.55
CA SER A 205 -2.68 -7.08 0.73
C SER A 205 -3.59 -6.54 1.85
N ASP A 206 -3.86 -7.35 2.89
CA ASP A 206 -4.78 -7.00 3.99
C ASP A 206 -4.46 -5.63 4.62
N GLN A 207 -3.17 -5.38 4.89
CA GLN A 207 -2.71 -4.12 5.45
C GLN A 207 -3.01 -2.93 4.51
N CYS A 208 -2.77 -3.09 3.21
CA CYS A 208 -3.06 -2.06 2.22
C CYS A 208 -4.58 -1.85 2.08
N ALA A 209 -5.36 -2.93 2.02
CA ALA A 209 -6.81 -2.89 1.88
C ALA A 209 -7.46 -2.08 3.01
N VAL A 210 -7.05 -2.31 4.26
CA VAL A 210 -7.54 -1.56 5.43
C VAL A 210 -7.21 -0.07 5.31
N GLN A 211 -5.98 0.28 4.92
CA GLN A 211 -5.60 1.69 4.77
C GLN A 211 -6.36 2.38 3.64
N LEU A 212 -6.51 1.74 2.48
CA LEU A 212 -7.27 2.27 1.35
C LEU A 212 -8.74 2.48 1.71
N PHE A 213 -9.35 1.53 2.43
CA PHE A 213 -10.71 1.68 2.93
C PHE A 213 -10.87 2.92 3.82
N TYR A 214 -9.97 3.10 4.80
CA TYR A 214 -10.01 4.28 5.67
C TYR A 214 -9.70 5.57 4.92
N SER A 215 -8.85 5.53 3.90
CA SER A 215 -8.59 6.68 3.03
C SER A 215 -9.86 7.12 2.32
N VAL A 216 -10.63 6.18 1.75
CA VAL A 216 -11.93 6.48 1.11
C VAL A 216 -12.93 7.06 2.11
N ARG A 217 -13.01 6.51 3.33
CA ARG A 217 -13.83 7.11 4.38
C ARG A 217 -13.42 8.56 4.68
N ASN A 218 -12.11 8.82 4.72
CA ASN A 218 -11.58 10.16 4.97
C ASN A 218 -11.88 11.13 3.82
N ILE A 219 -11.97 10.66 2.57
CA ILE A 219 -12.43 11.49 1.43
C ILE A 219 -13.82 12.08 1.73
N PHE A 220 -14.75 11.26 2.21
CA PHE A 220 -16.11 11.72 2.48
C PHE A 220 -16.19 12.67 3.67
N HIS A 221 -15.43 12.43 4.74
CA HIS A 221 -15.31 13.41 5.83
C HIS A 221 -14.75 14.74 5.33
N LEU A 222 -13.67 14.68 4.55
CA LEU A 222 -13.02 15.86 3.99
C LEU A 222 -13.95 16.65 3.05
N PHE A 223 -14.82 15.97 2.31
CA PHE A 223 -15.82 16.61 1.47
C PHE A 223 -16.73 17.55 2.28
N HIS A 224 -17.21 17.10 3.44
CA HIS A 224 -18.08 17.88 4.31
C HIS A 224 -17.40 19.13 4.88
N ASP A 225 -16.08 19.08 5.10
CA ASP A 225 -15.33 20.20 5.66
C ASP A 225 -14.87 21.19 4.58
N VAL A 226 -14.42 20.68 3.43
CA VAL A 226 -13.77 21.49 2.38
C VAL A 226 -14.78 22.17 1.47
N VAL A 227 -15.76 21.43 0.96
CA VAL A 227 -16.66 21.94 -0.09
C VAL A 227 -17.50 23.14 0.37
N PRO A 228 -18.17 23.10 1.54
CA PRO A 228 -18.94 24.25 2.04
C PRO A 228 -18.08 25.48 2.35
N THR A 229 -16.82 25.25 2.71
CA THR A 229 -15.88 26.34 3.04
C THR A 229 -15.36 27.03 1.79
N TYR A 230 -15.10 26.26 0.72
CA TYR A 230 -14.49 26.75 -0.52
C TYR A 230 -15.51 27.35 -1.49
N HIS A 231 -16.68 26.72 -1.68
CA HIS A 231 -17.68 27.12 -2.68
C HIS A 231 -18.82 27.96 -2.08
N LYS A 232 -18.48 29.10 -1.47
CA LYS A 232 -19.46 30.02 -0.87
C LYS A 232 -20.25 30.84 -1.88
#